data_AF-A0A924XHP7-F1
#
_entry.id   AF-A0A924XHP7-F1
#
_cell.length_a   1.000
_cell.length_b   1.000
_cell.length_c   1.000
_cell.angle_alpha   90.00
_cell.angle_beta   90.00
_cell.angle_gamma   90.00
#
_symmetry.space_group_name_H-M   'P 1'
#
loop_
_entity.id
_entity.type
_entity.pdbx_description
1 polymer ?
#
loop_
_entity_poly.entity_id
_entity_poly.type
_entity_poly.pdbx_seq_one_letter_code
_entity_poly.pdbx_strand_id
1 'polypeptide(L)'
;MKQCPKCGQIYTDDFNFCLNDGETLSAQTTTNQPDEPQTVIAEPLKVEPIKVNLENNAQNDDPNSYLPVQPQLKSNSLFYFAGALVLLFGLLVGAAIVFLMNRNNSNVANNNDSTIASSNSSNRNSNQPSLLTDKINANSKKSNSNNVNVNANVKPSPSPTPKPSPGVKPSATPPIESKPICYLDDAGAGGGEVNVRQNCDVADCENDSSTVAGTYPNKTEIKLLDAGTQTANYKWLKVRLVKQNRVVWVATTKYICDGE
;
A
#
# COMPACT_ATOMS: atom_id res chain seq x y z
N MET A 1 -25.32 15.55 7.79
CA MET A 1 -24.82 14.29 7.19
C MET A 1 -25.23 14.27 5.73
N LYS A 2 -24.37 13.83 4.82
CA LYS A 2 -24.68 13.74 3.39
C LYS A 2 -24.65 12.28 2.96
N GLN A 3 -25.54 11.86 2.06
CA GLN A 3 -25.62 10.49 1.59
C GLN A 3 -25.26 10.42 0.11
N CYS A 4 -24.41 9.46 -0.27
CA CYS A 4 -24.12 9.22 -1.68
C CYS A 4 -25.34 8.59 -2.38
N PRO A 5 -25.84 9.16 -3.49
CA PRO A 5 -27.03 8.62 -4.18
C PRO A 5 -26.79 7.26 -4.84
N LYS A 6 -25.53 6.90 -5.14
CA LYS A 6 -25.20 5.62 -5.79
C LYS A 6 -24.89 4.50 -4.83
N CYS A 7 -24.03 4.74 -3.85
CA CYS A 7 -23.61 3.69 -2.91
C CYS A 7 -24.35 3.71 -1.57
N GLY A 8 -25.16 4.74 -1.31
CA GLY A 8 -25.95 4.86 -0.09
C GLY A 8 -25.14 5.17 1.18
N GLN A 9 -23.82 5.33 1.10
CA GLN A 9 -23.00 5.67 2.27
C GLN A 9 -23.30 7.07 2.80
N ILE A 10 -23.39 7.15 4.13
CA ILE A 10 -23.61 8.39 4.87
C ILE A 10 -22.26 8.91 5.37
N TYR A 11 -21.94 10.14 4.99
CA TYR A 11 -20.74 10.84 5.41
C TYR A 11 -21.10 11.88 6.49
N THR A 12 -20.38 11.84 7.59
CA THR A 12 -20.51 12.79 8.71
C THR A 12 -19.69 14.07 8.51
N ASP A 13 -18.72 14.03 7.61
CA ASP A 13 -17.74 15.10 7.41
C ASP A 13 -18.09 16.00 6.21
N ASP A 14 -17.42 17.15 6.10
CA ASP A 14 -17.62 18.20 5.08
C ASP A 14 -17.21 17.83 3.65
N PHE A 15 -17.15 16.54 3.32
CA PHE A 15 -16.90 16.13 1.94
C PHE A 15 -18.06 16.56 1.04
N ASN A 16 -17.72 17.05 -0.14
CA ASN A 16 -18.69 17.37 -1.20
C ASN A 16 -18.81 16.25 -2.24
N PHE A 17 -18.01 15.19 -2.10
CA PHE A 17 -17.91 14.09 -3.06
C PHE A 17 -17.82 12.74 -2.32
N CYS A 18 -18.37 11.68 -2.90
CA CYS A 18 -18.27 10.33 -2.35
C CYS A 18 -16.87 9.76 -2.59
N LEU A 19 -16.29 9.12 -1.57
CA LEU A 19 -14.92 8.57 -1.62
C LEU A 19 -14.79 7.34 -2.53
N ASN A 20 -15.90 6.67 -2.86
CA ASN A 20 -15.87 5.45 -3.67
C ASN A 20 -15.98 5.74 -5.17
N ASP A 21 -16.77 6.74 -5.57
CA ASP A 21 -17.10 7.00 -6.97
C ASP A 21 -16.80 8.44 -7.43
N GLY A 22 -16.47 9.35 -6.51
CA GLY A 22 -16.17 10.76 -6.80
C GLY A 22 -17.40 11.62 -7.10
N GLU A 23 -18.62 11.11 -6.94
CA GLU A 23 -19.84 11.83 -7.29
C GLU A 23 -20.26 12.82 -6.20
N THR A 24 -20.90 13.92 -6.58
CA THR A 24 -21.26 14.99 -5.63
C THR A 24 -22.31 14.52 -4.62
N LEU A 25 -22.02 14.69 -3.33
CA LEU A 25 -22.93 14.33 -2.26
C LEU A 25 -24.07 15.36 -2.18
N SER A 26 -25.31 14.89 -2.35
CA SER A 26 -26.49 15.74 -2.17
C SER A 26 -26.70 15.98 -0.67
N ALA A 27 -26.88 17.23 -0.27
CA ALA A 27 -27.26 17.56 1.08
C ALA A 27 -28.65 16.96 1.34
N GLN A 28 -28.71 15.98 2.24
CA GLN A 28 -29.99 15.41 2.65
C GLN A 28 -30.65 16.45 3.54
N THR A 29 -31.62 17.19 3.00
CA THR A 29 -32.48 18.07 3.80
C THR A 29 -33.30 17.17 4.71
N THR A 30 -32.85 17.00 5.95
CA THR A 30 -33.56 16.24 6.97
C THR A 30 -34.83 16.99 7.32
N THR A 31 -35.88 16.79 6.53
CA THR A 31 -37.22 17.34 6.77
C THR A 31 -37.92 16.44 7.79
N ASN A 32 -37.32 16.33 8.98
CA ASN A 32 -38.02 15.86 10.18
C ASN A 32 -38.34 17.11 11.01
N GLN A 33 -39.23 17.94 10.47
CA GLN A 33 -39.87 19.00 11.23
C GLN A 33 -41.09 18.38 11.92
N PRO A 34 -41.17 18.39 13.27
CA PRO A 34 -42.34 17.95 13.99
C PRO A 34 -43.57 18.76 13.56
N ASP A 35 -44.69 18.08 13.36
CA ASP A 35 -45.98 18.65 12.99
C ASP A 35 -46.34 19.89 13.82
N GLU A 36 -46.21 21.07 13.22
CA GLU A 36 -46.86 22.29 13.67
C GLU A 36 -48.18 22.43 12.88
N PRO A 37 -49.32 22.72 13.55
CA PRO A 37 -50.61 22.75 12.88
C PRO A 37 -50.64 23.84 11.80
N GLN A 38 -50.71 23.41 10.55
CA GLN A 38 -50.84 24.30 9.40
C GLN A 38 -52.18 25.03 9.45
N THR A 39 -52.12 26.35 9.61
CA THR A 39 -53.27 27.23 9.38
C THR A 39 -53.42 27.42 7.88
N VAL A 40 -54.54 26.93 7.33
CA VAL A 40 -54.88 27.01 5.91
C VAL A 40 -55.20 28.45 5.54
N ILE A 41 -54.28 29.11 4.82
CA ILE A 41 -54.62 30.30 4.04
C ILE A 41 -54.71 29.84 2.59
N ALA A 42 -55.95 29.81 2.08
CA ALA A 42 -56.24 29.45 0.69
C ALA A 42 -55.72 30.55 -0.25
N GLU A 43 -54.70 30.24 -1.03
CA GLU A 43 -54.22 31.10 -2.12
C GLU A 43 -54.81 30.61 -3.45
N PRO A 44 -55.36 31.51 -4.30
CA PRO A 44 -56.10 31.12 -5.49
C PRO A 44 -55.18 30.63 -6.62
N LEU A 45 -55.64 29.54 -7.22
CA LEU A 45 -55.10 28.79 -8.37
C LEU A 45 -54.55 29.67 -9.50
N LYS A 46 -53.29 29.41 -9.89
CA LYS A 46 -52.81 29.67 -11.24
C LYS A 46 -52.42 28.35 -11.91
N VAL A 47 -53.23 27.96 -12.89
CA VAL A 47 -53.10 26.75 -13.70
C VAL A 47 -51.99 26.95 -14.73
N GLU A 48 -51.00 26.07 -14.75
CA GLU A 48 -50.13 25.86 -15.92
C GLU A 48 -50.22 24.41 -16.41
N PRO A 49 -50.27 24.19 -17.74
CA PRO A 49 -50.55 22.90 -18.33
C PRO A 49 -49.35 21.93 -18.28
N ILE A 50 -49.71 20.70 -17.92
CA ILE A 50 -48.93 19.49 -17.79
C ILE A 50 -48.14 19.15 -19.06
N LYS A 51 -46.86 18.79 -18.91
CA LYS A 51 -46.24 17.77 -19.75
C LYS A 51 -45.69 16.65 -18.87
N VAL A 52 -46.44 15.54 -18.93
CA VAL A 52 -46.06 14.21 -18.47
C VAL A 52 -44.79 13.79 -19.23
N ASN A 53 -43.78 13.29 -18.52
CA ASN A 53 -43.10 12.13 -19.04
C ASN A 53 -42.97 11.08 -17.95
N LEU A 54 -43.59 9.96 -18.29
CA LEU A 54 -43.90 8.80 -17.49
C LEU A 54 -42.86 7.77 -17.88
N GLU A 55 -41.88 7.48 -17.03
CA GLU A 55 -41.24 6.17 -17.13
C GLU A 55 -40.94 5.63 -15.73
N ASN A 56 -41.68 4.55 -15.45
CA ASN A 56 -41.73 3.77 -14.24
C ASN A 56 -40.52 2.82 -14.14
N ASN A 57 -40.07 2.57 -12.91
CA ASN A 57 -39.66 1.28 -12.30
C ASN A 57 -38.46 1.51 -11.37
N ALA A 58 -38.53 1.29 -10.05
CA ALA A 58 -38.67 -0.01 -9.36
C ALA A 58 -37.54 -0.98 -9.76
N GLN A 59 -36.81 -1.72 -8.92
CA GLN A 59 -36.68 -1.92 -7.48
C GLN A 59 -35.55 -2.99 -7.33
N ASN A 60 -34.94 -3.10 -6.14
CA ASN A 60 -34.27 -4.29 -5.56
C ASN A 60 -32.84 -4.70 -6.03
N ASP A 61 -31.88 -4.43 -5.15
CA ASP A 61 -31.12 -5.38 -4.30
C ASP A 61 -30.44 -6.65 -4.88
N ASP A 62 -29.13 -6.73 -4.57
CA ASP A 62 -28.44 -7.81 -3.82
C ASP A 62 -27.57 -8.89 -4.51
N PRO A 63 -26.65 -9.57 -3.76
CA PRO A 63 -25.22 -9.54 -4.05
C PRO A 63 -24.66 -10.94 -4.34
N ASN A 64 -23.65 -11.01 -5.20
CA ASN A 64 -23.02 -12.29 -5.48
C ASN A 64 -22.06 -12.69 -4.34
N SER A 65 -22.35 -13.85 -3.78
CA SER A 65 -21.61 -14.57 -2.75
C SER A 65 -20.19 -14.93 -3.19
N TYR A 66 -19.19 -14.36 -2.53
CA TYR A 66 -17.80 -14.82 -2.62
C TYR A 66 -17.56 -15.91 -1.57
N LEU A 67 -17.32 -17.14 -2.05
CA LEU A 67 -16.82 -18.23 -1.22
C LEU A 67 -15.38 -17.92 -0.78
N PRO A 68 -15.01 -18.20 0.49
CA PRO A 68 -13.64 -18.07 0.94
C PRO A 68 -12.77 -19.16 0.28
N VAL A 69 -11.93 -18.75 -0.67
CA VAL A 69 -10.86 -19.59 -1.20
C VAL A 69 -9.82 -19.77 -0.10
N GLN A 70 -9.69 -21.00 0.41
CA GLN A 70 -8.67 -21.35 1.39
C GLN A 70 -7.27 -21.17 0.77
N PRO A 71 -6.35 -20.42 1.43
CA PRO A 71 -4.98 -20.29 0.97
C PRO A 71 -4.26 -21.63 1.13
N GLN A 72 -3.86 -22.21 0.00
CA GLN A 72 -2.97 -23.36 -0.05
C GLN A 72 -1.59 -22.93 0.49
N LEU A 73 -1.23 -23.41 1.69
CA LEU A 73 0.08 -23.23 2.29
C LEU A 73 1.15 -23.84 1.38
N LYS A 74 1.80 -23.00 0.58
CA LYS A 74 2.96 -23.39 -0.21
C LYS A 74 4.18 -23.41 0.71
N SER A 75 4.65 -24.61 1.00
CA SER A 75 5.86 -24.89 1.77
C SER A 75 7.10 -24.29 1.07
N ASN A 76 7.72 -23.30 1.71
CA ASN A 76 8.90 -22.59 1.21
C ASN A 76 10.22 -23.20 1.73
N SER A 77 10.30 -24.53 1.83
CA SER A 77 11.46 -25.22 2.41
C SER A 77 12.73 -25.21 1.53
N LEU A 78 12.64 -24.75 0.27
CA LEU A 78 13.73 -24.84 -0.69
C LEU A 78 14.79 -23.73 -0.59
N PHE A 79 14.52 -22.62 0.12
CA PHE A 79 15.45 -21.50 0.22
C PHE A 79 16.63 -21.73 1.19
N TYR A 80 16.48 -22.62 2.18
CA TYR A 80 17.55 -22.90 3.15
C TYR A 80 18.75 -23.63 2.53
N PHE A 81 18.53 -24.41 1.47
CA PHE A 81 19.60 -25.16 0.79
C PHE A 81 20.53 -24.25 -0.02
N ALA A 82 20.03 -23.14 -0.56
CA ALA A 82 20.85 -22.20 -1.32
C ALA A 82 21.81 -21.40 -0.41
N GLY A 83 21.35 -20.99 0.78
CA GLY A 83 22.17 -20.24 1.74
C GLY A 83 23.34 -21.07 2.29
N ALA A 84 23.12 -22.35 2.59
CA ALA A 84 24.16 -23.24 3.11
C ALA A 84 25.30 -23.49 2.09
N LEU A 85 24.95 -23.57 0.80
CA LEU A 85 25.92 -23.76 -0.28
C LEU A 85 26.85 -22.55 -0.47
N VAL A 86 26.31 -21.34 -0.42
CA VAL A 86 27.11 -20.10 -0.57
C VAL A 86 28.08 -19.93 0.60
N LEU A 87 27.64 -20.24 1.83
CA LEU A 87 28.50 -20.15 3.03
C LEU A 87 29.66 -21.15 2.96
N LEU A 88 29.40 -22.38 2.48
CA LEU A 88 30.42 -23.41 2.33
C LEU A 88 31.45 -23.05 1.25
N PHE A 89 31.01 -22.51 0.10
CA PHE A 89 31.93 -22.03 -0.94
C PHE A 89 32.73 -20.80 -0.50
N GLY A 90 32.11 -19.87 0.23
CA GLY A 90 32.80 -18.69 0.78
C GLY A 90 33.93 -19.06 1.75
N LEU A 91 33.71 -20.06 2.61
CA LEU A 91 34.75 -20.56 3.53
C LEU A 91 35.92 -21.22 2.79
N LEU A 92 35.64 -22.02 1.75
CA LEU A 92 36.68 -22.67 0.95
C LEU A 92 37.54 -21.65 0.19
N VAL A 93 36.92 -20.63 -0.41
CA VAL A 93 37.66 -19.58 -1.13
C VAL A 93 38.46 -18.70 -0.16
N GLY A 94 37.88 -18.34 0.99
CA GLY A 94 38.56 -17.55 2.02
C GLY A 94 39.81 -18.25 2.56
N ALA A 95 39.72 -19.56 2.86
CA ALA A 95 40.86 -20.34 3.34
C ALA A 95 41.99 -20.44 2.30
N ALA A 96 41.65 -20.56 1.02
CA ALA A 96 42.65 -20.60 -0.06
C ALA A 96 43.44 -19.28 -0.19
N ILE A 97 42.77 -18.12 -0.04
CA ILE A 97 43.42 -16.80 -0.12
C ILE A 97 44.40 -16.60 1.05
N VAL A 98 43.99 -16.92 2.27
CA VAL A 98 44.86 -16.83 3.46
C VAL A 98 46.07 -17.76 3.33
N PHE A 99 45.87 -18.97 2.80
CA PHE A 99 46.96 -19.93 2.57
C PHE A 99 47.98 -19.42 1.53
N LEU A 100 47.52 -18.76 0.46
CA LEU A 100 48.41 -18.16 -0.55
C LEU A 100 49.20 -16.97 0.01
N MET A 101 48.59 -16.14 0.85
CA MET A 101 49.28 -15.00 1.48
C MET A 101 50.36 -15.44 2.47
N ASN A 102 50.11 -16.50 3.26
CA ASN A 102 51.10 -17.02 4.21
C ASN A 102 52.32 -17.65 3.52
N ARG A 103 52.16 -18.11 2.27
CA ARG A 103 53.24 -18.76 1.50
C ARG A 103 54.23 -17.77 0.86
N ASN A 104 53.85 -16.50 0.71
CA ASN A 104 54.73 -15.47 0.13
C ASN A 104 55.66 -14.79 1.14
N ASN A 105 55.54 -15.08 2.44
CA ASN A 105 56.29 -14.36 3.47
C ASN A 105 57.65 -15.01 3.83
N SER A 106 58.20 -15.87 2.96
CA SER A 106 59.49 -16.55 3.20
C SER A 106 60.65 -16.04 2.33
N ASN A 107 60.49 -14.93 1.60
CA ASN A 107 61.58 -14.36 0.79
C ASN A 107 61.70 -12.84 1.00
N VAL A 108 62.17 -12.42 2.18
CA VAL A 108 62.85 -11.13 2.32
C VAL A 108 64.15 -11.37 3.09
N ALA A 109 65.12 -11.89 2.36
CA ALA A 109 66.53 -11.77 2.69
C ALA A 109 67.06 -10.46 2.06
N ASN A 110 67.78 -9.69 2.89
CA ASN A 110 68.85 -8.74 2.55
C ASN A 110 68.74 -7.90 1.26
N ASN A 111 68.65 -6.56 1.42
CA ASN A 111 69.82 -5.70 1.16
C ASN A 111 69.54 -4.24 1.54
N ASN A 112 70.56 -3.63 2.16
CA ASN A 112 70.69 -2.20 2.41
C ASN A 112 70.63 -1.41 1.09
N ASP A 113 69.96 -0.26 1.06
CA ASP A 113 70.64 0.95 0.63
C ASP A 113 69.96 2.21 1.17
N SER A 114 70.79 3.14 1.61
CA SER A 114 70.45 4.41 2.22
C SER A 114 71.25 5.48 1.47
N THR A 115 70.59 6.40 0.77
CA THR A 115 71.16 7.69 0.29
C THR A 115 70.02 8.53 -0.31
N ILE A 116 69.57 9.62 0.34
CA ILE A 116 70.03 11.02 0.26
C ILE A 116 69.51 11.82 -0.97
N ALA A 117 68.90 12.97 -0.62
CA ALA A 117 68.80 14.26 -1.34
C ALA A 117 67.65 14.58 -2.32
N SER A 118 66.80 15.50 -1.84
CA SER A 118 66.34 16.76 -2.46
C SER A 118 66.59 17.00 -3.94
N SER A 119 65.54 17.42 -4.67
CA SER A 119 65.55 18.69 -5.39
C SER A 119 64.16 19.13 -5.89
N ASN A 120 63.90 20.42 -5.68
CA ASN A 120 62.88 21.26 -6.30
C ASN A 120 62.85 21.14 -7.84
N SER A 121 61.65 21.16 -8.41
CA SER A 121 61.32 21.83 -9.69
C SER A 121 59.80 22.01 -9.76
N SER A 122 59.29 23.22 -9.52
CA SER A 122 59.01 24.22 -10.56
C SER A 122 58.05 23.73 -11.65
N ASN A 123 56.81 24.19 -11.53
CA ASN A 123 56.12 24.97 -12.56
C ASN A 123 55.85 24.27 -13.90
N ARG A 124 54.61 23.84 -14.13
CA ARG A 124 53.97 23.87 -15.46
C ARG A 124 52.47 24.15 -15.36
N ASN A 125 52.20 25.43 -15.50
CA ASN A 125 50.97 25.99 -16.05
C ASN A 125 50.75 25.41 -17.46
N SER A 126 49.56 24.85 -17.75
CA SER A 126 49.06 24.68 -19.12
C SER A 126 47.54 24.52 -19.14
N ASN A 127 46.89 25.64 -19.46
CA ASN A 127 45.72 25.80 -20.34
C ASN A 127 44.99 24.53 -20.81
N GLN A 128 43.67 24.49 -20.51
CA GLN A 128 42.48 24.20 -21.36
C GLN A 128 42.56 23.16 -22.52
N PRO A 129 41.45 22.49 -22.90
CA PRO A 129 40.09 23.05 -22.94
C PRO A 129 38.95 22.17 -22.38
N SER A 130 37.94 22.91 -21.92
CA SER A 130 36.54 22.53 -21.82
C SER A 130 36.03 21.87 -23.10
N LEU A 131 35.64 20.59 -23.02
CA LEU A 131 34.79 19.95 -24.01
C LEU A 131 33.36 19.88 -23.47
N LEU A 132 32.54 20.78 -24.01
CA LEU A 132 31.10 20.61 -24.18
C LEU A 132 30.81 19.16 -24.62
N THR A 133 30.05 18.43 -23.82
CA THR A 133 29.26 17.31 -24.34
C THR A 133 27.82 17.51 -23.89
N ASP A 134 27.14 18.41 -24.59
CA ASP A 134 25.70 18.34 -24.74
C ASP A 134 25.35 17.04 -25.45
N LYS A 135 24.82 16.06 -24.71
CA LYS A 135 23.94 15.04 -25.28
C LYS A 135 22.76 14.82 -24.34
N ILE A 136 21.78 15.68 -24.56
CA ILE A 136 20.35 15.40 -24.40
C ILE A 136 20.09 14.00 -24.94
N ASN A 137 19.68 13.07 -24.07
CA ASN A 137 19.02 11.84 -24.51
C ASN A 137 17.74 11.66 -23.70
N ALA A 138 16.73 12.43 -24.10
CA ALA A 138 15.34 12.21 -23.74
C ALA A 138 14.85 10.95 -24.49
N ASN A 139 14.91 9.79 -23.84
CA ASN A 139 14.11 8.63 -24.22
C ASN A 139 12.90 8.55 -23.29
N SER A 140 11.92 9.39 -23.61
CA SER A 140 10.52 9.26 -23.21
C SER A 140 9.97 7.92 -23.74
N LYS A 141 9.93 6.91 -22.88
CA LYS A 141 9.13 5.70 -23.10
C LYS A 141 7.65 6.08 -23.04
N LYS A 142 7.13 6.47 -24.19
CA LYS A 142 5.71 6.61 -24.52
C LYS A 142 5.09 5.20 -24.49
N SER A 143 4.49 4.82 -23.37
CA SER A 143 3.65 3.61 -23.30
C SER A 143 2.44 3.83 -24.20
N ASN A 144 2.42 3.08 -25.29
CA ASN A 144 1.37 2.99 -26.27
C ASN A 144 0.11 2.39 -25.61
N SER A 145 -0.89 3.22 -25.32
CA SER A 145 -2.23 2.75 -24.94
C SER A 145 -2.92 2.19 -26.18
N ASN A 146 -2.83 0.88 -26.36
CA ASN A 146 -3.73 0.18 -27.29
C ASN A 146 -5.11 0.12 -26.65
N ASN A 147 -5.98 1.00 -27.15
CA ASN A 147 -7.40 1.06 -26.82
C ASN A 147 -8.10 -0.11 -27.56
N VAL A 148 -8.31 -1.25 -26.87
CA VAL A 148 -9.11 -2.36 -27.39
C VAL A 148 -10.57 -2.09 -27.03
N ASN A 149 -11.30 -1.57 -28.01
CA ASN A 149 -12.76 -1.44 -27.96
C ASN A 149 -13.38 -2.83 -28.25
N VAL A 150 -13.76 -3.57 -27.21
CA VAL A 150 -14.57 -4.78 -27.35
C VAL A 150 -16.04 -4.41 -27.16
N ASN A 151 -16.73 -4.14 -28.27
CA ASN A 151 -18.17 -4.04 -28.32
C ASN A 151 -18.76 -5.45 -28.40
N ALA A 152 -19.17 -6.01 -27.27
CA ALA A 152 -19.92 -7.27 -27.20
C ALA A 152 -21.38 -6.98 -26.83
N ASN A 153 -22.21 -6.81 -27.86
CA ASN A 153 -23.65 -6.74 -27.76
C ASN A 153 -24.22 -8.14 -27.48
N VAL A 154 -24.41 -8.49 -26.20
CA VAL A 154 -25.06 -9.75 -25.80
C VAL A 154 -26.42 -9.44 -25.17
N LYS A 155 -27.46 -9.90 -25.86
CA LYS A 155 -28.88 -9.81 -25.48
C LYS A 155 -29.13 -10.59 -24.17
N PRO A 156 -29.61 -9.95 -23.09
CA PRO A 156 -29.88 -10.67 -21.84
C PRO A 156 -31.08 -11.61 -21.99
N SER A 157 -30.88 -12.86 -21.56
CA SER A 157 -31.91 -13.89 -21.39
C SER A 157 -32.71 -13.60 -20.10
N PRO A 158 -34.04 -13.75 -20.09
CA PRO A 158 -34.83 -13.48 -18.89
C PRO A 158 -34.46 -14.42 -17.74
N SER A 159 -34.08 -13.82 -16.61
CA SER A 159 -33.72 -14.51 -15.36
C SER A 159 -34.98 -14.86 -14.56
N PRO A 160 -35.10 -16.08 -14.02
CA PRO A 160 -36.26 -16.52 -13.26
C PRO A 160 -36.38 -15.79 -11.91
N THR A 161 -37.61 -15.41 -11.57
CA THR A 161 -37.98 -14.70 -10.35
C THR A 161 -37.64 -15.51 -9.08
N PRO A 162 -36.86 -14.96 -8.13
CA PRO A 162 -36.51 -15.67 -6.90
C PRO A 162 -37.72 -15.75 -5.96
N LYS A 163 -37.89 -16.97 -5.41
CA LYS A 163 -38.89 -17.34 -4.41
C LYS A 163 -38.50 -16.72 -3.05
N PRO A 164 -39.44 -16.16 -2.27
CA PRO A 164 -39.14 -15.51 -1.00
C PRO A 164 -38.45 -16.45 -0.01
N SER A 165 -37.28 -16.00 0.48
CA SER A 165 -36.46 -16.72 1.46
C SER A 165 -37.09 -16.60 2.86
N PRO A 166 -37.20 -17.71 3.63
CA PRO A 166 -37.70 -17.70 5.01
C PRO A 166 -36.86 -16.78 5.92
N GLY A 167 -37.55 -16.06 6.82
CA GLY A 167 -36.95 -15.11 7.76
C GLY A 167 -35.82 -15.73 8.59
N VAL A 168 -34.64 -15.12 8.51
CA VAL A 168 -33.45 -15.55 9.24
C VAL A 168 -33.61 -15.18 10.71
N LYS A 169 -33.63 -16.20 11.56
CA LYS A 169 -33.61 -16.11 13.02
C LYS A 169 -32.37 -15.30 13.47
N PRO A 170 -32.50 -14.35 14.41
CA PRO A 170 -31.36 -13.58 14.91
C PRO A 170 -30.26 -14.52 15.41
N SER A 171 -29.16 -14.59 14.67
CA SER A 171 -27.98 -15.34 15.07
C SER A 171 -27.32 -14.55 16.19
N ALA A 172 -27.19 -15.18 17.36
CA ALA A 172 -26.48 -14.59 18.50
C ALA A 172 -25.10 -14.11 18.04
N THR A 173 -24.83 -12.81 18.21
CA THR A 173 -23.54 -12.20 17.90
C THR A 173 -22.47 -12.97 18.68
N PRO A 174 -21.49 -13.61 18.01
CA PRO A 174 -20.43 -14.30 18.72
C PRO A 174 -19.70 -13.31 19.63
N PRO A 175 -19.24 -13.76 20.81
CA PRO A 175 -18.47 -12.92 21.72
C PRO A 175 -17.30 -12.29 20.95
N ILE A 176 -17.20 -10.97 21.03
CA ILE A 176 -16.16 -10.19 20.37
C ILE A 176 -14.83 -10.60 21.02
N GLU A 177 -14.12 -11.51 20.37
CA GLU A 177 -12.76 -11.86 20.75
C GLU A 177 -11.89 -10.62 20.58
N SER A 178 -11.46 -10.04 21.70
CA SER A 178 -10.64 -8.83 21.70
C SER A 178 -9.25 -9.18 21.17
N LYS A 179 -9.02 -8.94 19.88
CA LYS A 179 -7.68 -9.05 19.29
C LYS A 179 -6.70 -8.15 20.07
N PRO A 180 -5.44 -8.60 20.31
CA PRO A 180 -4.45 -7.80 20.98
C PRO A 180 -4.23 -6.47 20.25
N ILE A 181 -4.09 -5.40 21.02
CA ILE A 181 -3.78 -4.06 20.50
C ILE A 181 -2.27 -3.99 20.29
N CYS A 182 -1.87 -3.58 19.08
CA CYS A 182 -0.47 -3.42 18.73
C CYS A 182 -0.16 -1.95 18.44
N TYR A 183 1.11 -1.58 18.56
CA TYR A 183 1.59 -0.22 18.37
C TYR A 183 2.83 -0.22 17.49
N LEU A 184 3.02 0.85 16.71
CA LEU A 184 4.29 1.12 16.05
C LEU A 184 5.36 1.42 17.09
N ASP A 185 6.55 0.83 16.95
CA ASP A 185 7.70 1.08 17.83
C ASP A 185 9.01 1.16 17.04
N ASP A 186 9.89 2.09 17.42
CA ASP A 186 11.25 2.14 16.87
C ASP A 186 12.26 1.77 17.96
N ALA A 187 12.46 0.47 18.15
CA ALA A 187 13.33 -0.08 19.17
C ALA A 187 14.82 0.34 19.07
N GLY A 188 15.26 0.97 17.96
CA GLY A 188 16.68 1.15 17.67
C GLY A 188 17.22 2.58 17.65
N ALA A 189 16.39 3.60 17.44
CA ALA A 189 16.91 4.88 16.94
C ALA A 189 16.74 6.10 17.86
N GLY A 190 16.09 5.98 19.02
CA GLY A 190 15.75 7.18 19.83
C GLY A 190 14.86 8.19 19.09
N GLY A 191 14.38 7.82 17.90
CA GLY A 191 13.55 8.64 17.01
C GLY A 191 12.10 8.31 17.26
N GLY A 192 11.32 9.32 17.66
CA GLY A 192 9.91 9.19 18.01
C GLY A 192 8.98 8.95 16.83
N GLU A 193 9.48 8.51 15.67
CA GLU A 193 8.71 8.36 14.44
C GLU A 193 9.07 7.08 13.69
N VAL A 194 8.07 6.43 13.11
CA VAL A 194 8.15 5.17 12.36
C VAL A 194 7.65 5.42 10.94
N ASN A 195 8.48 5.08 9.96
CA ASN A 195 8.09 5.10 8.55
C ASN A 195 7.21 3.88 8.23
N VAL A 196 6.02 4.13 7.70
CA VAL A 196 5.15 3.09 7.15
C VAL A 196 5.15 3.17 5.63
N ARG A 197 4.87 2.04 4.98
CA ARG A 197 5.06 1.88 3.54
C ARG A 197 3.81 1.39 2.83
N GLN A 198 3.81 1.48 1.51
CA GLN A 198 2.78 1.00 0.60
C GLN A 198 3.39 0.07 -0.45
N ASN A 199 2.58 -0.83 -0.99
CA ASN A 199 2.94 -1.73 -2.10
C ASN A 199 4.14 -2.67 -1.81
N CYS A 200 4.35 -3.06 -0.55
CA CYS A 200 5.42 -3.99 -0.15
C CYS A 200 5.16 -5.45 -0.54
N ASP A 201 4.05 -5.72 -1.20
CA ASP A 201 3.74 -6.97 -1.88
C ASP A 201 4.37 -7.07 -3.28
N VAL A 202 4.70 -5.94 -3.91
CA VAL A 202 5.19 -5.88 -5.29
C VAL A 202 6.51 -5.11 -5.46
N ALA A 203 6.91 -4.30 -4.49
CA ALA A 203 8.13 -3.49 -4.53
C ALA A 203 9.10 -3.83 -3.40
N ASP A 204 10.40 -3.54 -3.61
CA ASP A 204 11.41 -3.61 -2.56
C ASP A 204 11.26 -2.44 -1.59
N CYS A 205 10.37 -2.61 -0.62
CA CYS A 205 10.12 -1.63 0.42
C CYS A 205 11.32 -1.33 1.32
N GLU A 206 12.41 -2.09 1.26
CA GLU A 206 13.58 -1.76 2.07
C GLU A 206 14.32 -0.56 1.46
N ASN A 207 14.60 -0.67 0.16
CA ASN A 207 15.48 0.26 -0.55
C ASN A 207 14.73 1.32 -1.35
N ASP A 208 13.45 1.11 -1.65
CA ASP A 208 12.66 2.05 -2.45
C ASP A 208 12.00 3.11 -1.56
N SER A 209 12.49 4.34 -1.61
CA SER A 209 11.91 5.47 -0.88
C SER A 209 10.53 5.89 -1.40
N SER A 210 10.16 5.53 -2.64
CA SER A 210 8.82 5.80 -3.19
C SER A 210 7.72 4.98 -2.52
N THR A 211 8.10 3.90 -1.83
CA THR A 211 7.17 3.09 -1.05
C THR A 211 6.80 3.73 0.29
N VAL A 212 7.46 4.82 0.72
CA VAL A 212 7.11 5.50 1.97
C VAL A 212 5.74 6.15 1.84
N ALA A 213 4.77 5.64 2.61
CA ALA A 213 3.38 6.07 2.58
C ALA A 213 3.09 7.17 3.62
N GLY A 214 3.97 7.30 4.61
CA GLY A 214 3.92 8.31 5.65
C GLY A 214 4.85 7.97 6.81
N THR A 215 4.98 8.93 7.72
CA THR A 215 5.74 8.83 8.95
C THR A 215 4.79 9.07 10.11
N TYR A 216 4.84 8.20 11.11
CA TYR A 216 3.87 8.20 12.22
C TYR A 216 4.60 8.21 13.56
N PRO A 217 4.09 8.88 14.59
CA PRO A 217 4.70 8.85 15.91
C PRO A 217 4.84 7.43 16.46
N ASN A 218 5.87 7.21 17.27
CA ASN A 218 5.99 6.00 18.10
C ASN A 218 4.71 5.86 18.95
N LYS A 219 4.30 4.62 19.20
CA LYS A 219 3.07 4.23 19.89
C LYS A 219 1.78 4.54 19.13
N THR A 220 1.85 4.70 17.81
CA THR A 220 0.64 4.78 16.99
C THR A 220 -0.06 3.41 17.00
N GLU A 221 -1.33 3.39 17.41
CA GLU A 221 -2.16 2.18 17.43
C GLU A 221 -2.41 1.60 16.05
N ILE A 222 -2.21 0.29 15.95
CA ILE A 222 -2.41 -0.50 14.74
C ILE A 222 -3.20 -1.78 15.01
N LYS A 223 -3.90 -2.25 13.98
CA LYS A 223 -4.53 -3.58 13.94
C LYS A 223 -3.84 -4.45 12.90
N LEU A 224 -3.48 -5.67 13.29
CA LEU A 224 -2.90 -6.66 12.37
C LEU A 224 -4.00 -7.24 11.45
N LEU A 225 -3.67 -7.41 10.17
CA LEU A 225 -4.59 -7.92 9.15
C LEU A 225 -4.21 -9.31 8.59
N ASP A 226 -3.34 -10.06 9.28
CA ASP A 226 -2.99 -11.47 9.06
C ASP A 226 -2.17 -11.84 7.79
N ALA A 227 -1.89 -10.93 6.86
CA ALA A 227 -1.08 -11.22 5.66
C ALA A 227 0.23 -10.44 5.66
N GLY A 228 1.29 -11.02 6.23
CA GLY A 228 2.65 -10.55 6.00
C GLY A 228 3.23 -11.10 4.71
N THR A 229 4.05 -10.32 4.01
CA THR A 229 4.90 -10.79 2.92
C THR A 229 6.35 -10.83 3.42
N GLN A 230 7.02 -11.96 3.19
CA GLN A 230 8.43 -12.13 3.56
C GLN A 230 9.30 -11.86 2.34
N THR A 231 10.19 -10.88 2.45
CA THR A 231 11.32 -10.70 1.53
C THR A 231 12.56 -11.42 2.09
N ALA A 232 13.66 -11.46 1.32
CA ALA A 232 14.89 -12.14 1.73
C ALA A 232 15.48 -11.56 3.04
N ASN A 233 15.34 -10.24 3.27
CA ASN A 233 15.96 -9.56 4.40
C ASN A 233 14.95 -9.08 5.47
N TYR A 234 13.71 -8.78 5.09
CA TYR A 234 12.70 -8.24 6.01
C TYR A 234 11.35 -8.91 5.85
N LYS A 235 10.68 -9.14 6.98
CA LYS A 235 9.26 -9.51 7.01
C LYS A 235 8.46 -8.22 7.11
N TRP A 236 7.55 -8.02 6.15
CA TRP A 236 6.62 -6.91 6.14
C TRP A 236 5.26 -7.40 6.59
N LEU A 237 4.58 -6.62 7.42
CA LEU A 237 3.26 -6.94 7.94
C LEU A 237 2.25 -5.90 7.46
N LYS A 238 1.11 -6.38 6.96
CA LYS A 238 0.01 -5.52 6.57
C LYS A 238 -0.79 -5.15 7.82
N VAL A 239 -0.88 -3.85 8.08
CA VAL A 239 -1.52 -3.31 9.29
C VAL A 239 -2.50 -2.22 8.93
N ARG A 240 -3.50 -2.02 9.79
CA ARG A 240 -4.44 -0.91 9.69
C ARG A 240 -4.15 0.09 10.79
N LEU A 241 -3.89 1.34 10.41
CA LEU A 241 -3.79 2.45 11.34
C LEU A 241 -5.19 2.72 11.92
N VAL A 242 -5.34 2.68 13.24
CA VAL A 242 -6.67 2.73 13.89
C VAL A 242 -7.35 4.08 13.66
N LYS A 243 -6.62 5.18 13.83
CA LYS A 243 -7.18 6.54 13.72
C LYS A 243 -7.56 6.92 12.28
N GLN A 244 -6.75 6.54 11.30
CA GLN A 244 -6.94 6.93 9.90
C GLN A 244 -7.73 5.87 9.09
N ASN A 245 -7.98 4.69 9.67
CA ASN A 245 -8.57 3.54 8.98
C ASN A 245 -7.85 3.19 7.66
N ARG A 246 -6.55 3.51 7.56
CA ARG A 246 -5.72 3.30 6.36
C ARG A 246 -4.91 2.04 6.52
N VAL A 247 -4.82 1.24 5.45
CA VAL A 247 -4.00 0.03 5.40
C VAL A 247 -2.62 0.38 4.87
N VAL A 248 -1.58 -0.03 5.61
CA VAL A 248 -0.18 0.22 5.30
C VAL A 248 0.65 -1.03 5.61
N TRP A 249 1.93 -0.99 5.26
CA TRP A 249 2.90 -2.03 5.56
C TRP A 249 3.94 -1.50 6.54
N VAL A 250 4.28 -2.33 7.52
CA VAL A 250 5.30 -2.04 8.53
C VAL A 250 6.29 -3.19 8.60
N ALA A 251 7.57 -2.91 8.85
CA ALA A 251 8.54 -3.95 9.11
C ALA A 251 8.20 -4.67 10.42
N THR A 252 8.42 -5.97 10.51
CA THR A 252 8.09 -6.72 11.75
C THR A 252 8.91 -6.31 12.96
N THR A 253 10.03 -5.62 12.74
CA THR A 253 10.88 -5.05 13.80
C THR A 253 10.40 -3.67 14.28
N LYS A 254 9.32 -3.14 13.70
CA LYS A 254 8.82 -1.78 13.94
C LYS A 254 7.43 -1.75 14.58
N TYR A 255 7.03 -2.82 15.25
CA TYR A 255 5.81 -2.87 16.06
C TYR A 255 5.98 -3.74 17.30
N ILE A 256 5.12 -3.51 18.29
CA ILE A 256 4.99 -4.31 19.50
C ILE A 256 3.49 -4.55 19.78
N CYS A 257 3.14 -5.72 20.30
CA CYS A 257 1.77 -6.03 20.73
C CYS A 257 1.75 -6.22 22.25
N ASP A 258 0.80 -5.58 22.93
CA ASP A 258 0.64 -5.80 24.38
C ASP A 258 0.07 -7.21 24.58
N GLY A 259 0.84 -8.10 25.22
CA GLY A 259 0.38 -9.44 25.61
C GLY A 259 1.07 -10.64 24.95
N GLU A 260 2.11 -10.43 24.14
CA GLU A 260 3.09 -11.46 23.75
C GLU A 260 4.36 -11.36 24.60
#